data_AF-A0A392N5M2-F1
#
_entry.id   AF-A0A392N5M2-F1
#
_cell.length_a   1.000
_cell.length_b   1.000
_cell.length_c   1.000
_cell.angle_alpha   90.00
_cell.angle_beta   90.00
_cell.angle_gamma   90.00
#
_symmetry.space_group_name_H-M   'P 1'
#
loop_
_entity.id
_entity.type
_entity.pdbx_description
1 polymer ?
#
loop_
_entity_poly.entity_id
_entity_poly.type
_entity_poly.pdbx_seq_one_letter_code
_entity_poly.pdbx_strand_id
1 'polypeptide(L)' 'FITAQSRKSPHEKTGYVFLRCVITGNGGSSYAYLGRPWGPFGRVVFAFTYMDHCIKSAGWNNWGKVENEKSACFYEY' A
#
# COMPACT_ATOMS: atom_id res chain seq x y z
N PHE A 1 -8.75 -0.17 3.00
CA PHE A 1 -7.30 -0.35 2.79
C PHE A 1 -7.09 -1.70 2.15
N ILE A 2 -6.30 -1.79 1.08
CA ILE A 2 -6.04 -3.08 0.42
C ILE A 2 -4.92 -3.83 1.15
N THR A 3 -3.87 -3.13 1.57
CA THR A 3 -2.71 -3.74 2.24
C THR A 3 -2.42 -3.13 3.61
N ALA A 4 -1.90 -3.96 4.52
CA ALA A 4 -1.47 -3.56 5.86
C ALA A 4 -0.23 -4.39 6.27
N GLN A 5 0.91 -4.12 5.64
CA GLN A 5 2.10 -4.95 5.80
C GLN A 5 2.85 -4.61 7.11
N SER A 6 3.24 -5.63 7.87
CA SER A 6 3.71 -5.54 9.27
C SER A 6 5.20 -5.76 9.48
N ARG A 7 6.01 -5.59 8.44
CA ARG A 7 7.47 -5.75 8.54
C ARG A 7 8.06 -4.84 9.61
N LYS A 8 8.86 -5.44 10.49
CA LYS A 8 9.38 -4.84 11.73
C LYS A 8 10.84 -4.43 11.63
N SER A 9 11.59 -4.98 10.68
CA SER A 9 13.02 -4.70 10.52
C SER A 9 13.44 -4.54 9.05
N PRO A 10 14.46 -3.71 8.76
CA PRO A 10 15.01 -3.57 7.42
C PRO A 10 15.71 -4.84 6.93
N HIS A 11 16.10 -5.76 7.82
CA HIS A 11 16.77 -7.01 7.45
C HIS A 11 15.80 -8.13 7.05
N GLU A 12 14.51 -7.99 7.36
CA GLU A 12 13.49 -8.97 6.96
C GLU A 12 13.32 -8.97 5.45
N LYS A 13 13.38 -10.13 4.79
CA LYS A 13 13.19 -10.22 3.33
C LYS A 13 11.71 -10.42 2.97
N THR A 14 10.80 -9.81 3.73
CA THR A 14 9.36 -9.94 3.56
C THR A 14 8.76 -8.67 2.93
N GLY A 15 7.62 -8.84 2.27
CA GLY A 15 6.88 -7.77 1.60
C GLY A 15 5.75 -8.34 0.74
N TYR A 16 4.90 -7.48 0.22
CA TYR A 16 3.87 -7.86 -0.76
C TYR A 16 4.20 -7.27 -2.13
N VAL A 17 3.98 -8.08 -3.16
CA VAL A 17 4.10 -7.67 -4.56
C VAL A 17 2.83 -8.08 -5.28
N PHE A 18 2.15 -7.10 -5.86
CA PHE A 18 0.99 -7.28 -6.72
C PHE A 18 1.44 -6.99 -8.14
N LEU A 19 1.62 -8.03 -8.94
CA LEU A 19 2.16 -7.94 -10.29
C LEU A 19 1.07 -8.29 -11.30
N ARG A 20 0.77 -7.38 -12.23
CA ARG A 20 -0.26 -7.57 -13.27
C ARG A 20 -1.64 -7.92 -12.70
N CYS A 21 -1.98 -7.30 -11.59
CA CYS A 21 -3.28 -7.47 -10.96
C CYS A 21 -4.30 -6.47 -11.50
N VAL A 22 -5.56 -6.68 -11.13
CA VAL A 22 -6.66 -5.73 -11.38
C VAL A 22 -7.29 -5.41 -10.03
N ILE A 23 -7.32 -4.13 -9.68
CA ILE A 23 -7.95 -3.62 -8.46
C ILE A 23 -9.19 -2.84 -8.87
N THR A 24 -10.36 -3.36 -8.50
CA THR A 24 -11.66 -2.72 -8.74
C THR A 24 -12.47 -2.65 -7.45
N GLY A 25 -13.54 -1.88 -7.46
CA GLY A 25 -14.42 -1.70 -6.32
C GLY A 25 -15.88 -1.54 -6.75
N ASN A 26 -16.80 -1.87 -5.85
CA ASN A 26 -18.25 -1.74 -6.06
C ASN A 26 -18.87 -0.54 -5.31
N GLY A 27 -18.05 0.26 -4.63
CA GLY A 27 -18.49 1.50 -3.98
C GLY A 27 -18.53 2.68 -4.94
N GLY A 28 -18.72 3.89 -4.39
CA GLY A 28 -18.59 5.13 -5.15
C GLY A 28 -17.15 5.43 -5.57
N SER A 29 -16.85 6.68 -5.88
CA SER A 29 -15.49 7.08 -6.26
C SER A 29 -14.59 7.31 -5.03
N SER A 30 -13.32 6.92 -5.13
CA SER A 30 -12.25 7.32 -4.18
C SER A 30 -12.54 7.03 -2.70
N TYR A 31 -12.93 5.80 -2.37
CA TYR A 31 -13.20 5.36 -0.98
C TYR A 31 -12.13 4.45 -0.38
N ALA A 32 -11.20 3.92 -1.18
CA ALA A 32 -10.16 3.00 -0.73
C ALA A 32 -8.74 3.60 -0.85
N TYR A 33 -7.83 3.12 -0.01
CA TYR A 33 -6.39 3.34 -0.11
C TYR A 33 -5.72 2.01 -0.47
N LEU A 34 -4.63 2.07 -1.24
CA LEU A 34 -3.76 0.94 -1.58
C LEU A 34 -3.19 0.26 -0.33
N GLY A 35 -2.97 1.03 0.73
CA GLY A 35 -2.56 0.44 1.99
C GLY A 35 -2.09 1.42 3.04
N ARG A 36 -1.58 0.82 4.11
CA ARG A 36 -0.98 1.50 5.24
C ARG A 36 0.17 0.68 5.84
N PRO A 37 1.22 1.31 6.37
CA PRO A 37 2.26 0.60 7.11
C PRO A 37 1.72 0.16 8.47
N TRP A 38 1.51 -1.16 8.68
CA TRP A 38 1.16 -1.67 10.00
C TRP A 38 2.41 -1.78 10.90
N GLY A 39 3.53 -2.19 10.29
CA GLY A 39 4.87 -2.17 10.88
C GLY A 39 5.71 -1.01 10.35
N PRO A 40 6.78 -0.62 11.07
CA PRO A 40 7.60 0.54 10.71
C PRO A 40 8.33 0.38 9.37
N PHE A 41 8.65 -0.84 8.96
CA PHE A 41 9.35 -1.12 7.70
C PHE A 41 8.42 -1.76 6.67
N GLY A 42 7.12 -1.47 6.74
CA GLY A 42 6.10 -2.02 5.85
C GLY A 42 6.54 -1.95 4.39
N ARG A 43 6.43 -3.06 3.63
CA ARG A 43 6.86 -3.10 2.22
C ARG A 43 5.78 -3.64 1.29
N VAL A 44 5.33 -2.82 0.35
CA VAL A 44 4.31 -3.17 -0.65
C VAL A 44 4.68 -2.56 -2.00
N VAL A 45 4.58 -3.37 -3.05
CA VAL A 45 4.78 -2.93 -4.44
C VAL A 45 3.57 -3.33 -5.27
N PHE A 46 3.00 -2.38 -6.00
CA PHE A 46 2.05 -2.63 -7.08
C PHE A 46 2.77 -2.37 -8.41
N ALA A 47 2.90 -3.40 -9.25
CA ALA A 47 3.60 -3.30 -10.53
C ALA A 47 2.71 -3.78 -11.68
N PHE A 48 2.64 -3.01 -12.76
CA PHE A 48 1.80 -3.27 -13.93
C PHE A 48 0.34 -3.57 -13.57
N THR A 49 -0.16 -2.97 -12.48
CA THR A 49 -1.47 -3.28 -11.91
C THR A 49 -2.47 -2.21 -12.33
N TYR A 50 -3.60 -2.64 -12.89
CA TYR A 50 -4.71 -1.73 -13.17
C TYR A 50 -5.41 -1.35 -11.87
N MET A 51 -5.63 -0.06 -11.65
CA MET A 51 -6.32 0.47 -10.47
C MET A 51 -7.51 1.33 -10.89
N ASP A 52 -8.70 0.92 -10.49
CA ASP A 52 -9.93 1.64 -10.78
C ASP A 52 -10.08 2.90 -9.91
N HIS A 53 -11.04 3.75 -10.28
CA HIS A 53 -11.37 5.02 -9.62
C HIS A 53 -11.86 4.88 -8.16
N CYS A 54 -12.00 3.65 -7.67
CA CYS A 54 -12.27 3.36 -6.26
C CYS A 54 -11.07 3.73 -5.35
N ILE A 55 -9.85 3.81 -5.89
CA ILE A 55 -8.64 4.20 -5.17
C ILE A 55 -8.53 5.72 -5.07
N LYS A 56 -8.26 6.22 -3.86
CA LYS A 56 -7.99 7.63 -3.60
C LYS A 56 -6.69 8.06 -4.28
N SER A 57 -6.66 9.26 -4.85
CA SER A 57 -5.47 9.84 -5.48
C SER A 57 -4.24 9.95 -4.56
N ALA A 58 -4.45 10.05 -3.25
CA ALA A 58 -3.37 9.99 -2.28
C ALA A 58 -2.63 8.64 -2.25
N GLY A 59 -3.27 7.56 -2.76
CA GLY A 59 -2.74 6.20 -2.83
C GLY A 59 -2.68 5.50 -1.47
N TRP A 60 -1.89 6.06 -0.55
CA TRP A 60 -1.48 5.45 0.71
C TRP A 60 -1.90 6.30 1.90
N ASN A 61 -1.94 5.68 3.09
CA ASN A 61 -2.22 6.37 4.34
C ASN A 61 -1.22 5.91 5.40
N ASN A 62 -0.56 6.86 6.07
CA ASN A 62 0.44 6.60 7.12
C ASN A 62 -0.16 6.05 8.44
N TRP A 63 -1.49 5.93 8.53
CA TRP A 63 -2.21 5.49 9.73
C TRP A 63 -1.90 6.32 10.98
N GLY A 64 -1.65 7.63 10.80
CA GLY A 64 -1.30 8.56 11.87
C GLY A 64 0.11 8.36 12.45
N LYS A 65 0.93 7.50 11.83
CA LYS A 65 2.31 7.23 12.25
C LYS A 65 3.31 7.83 11.28
N VAL A 66 3.53 9.13 11.41
CA VAL A 66 4.44 9.90 10.53
C VAL A 66 5.87 9.32 10.54
N GLU A 67 6.31 8.74 11.65
CA GLU A 67 7.64 8.10 11.73
C GLU A 67 7.82 6.96 10.74
N ASN A 68 6.74 6.22 10.44
CA ASN A 68 6.79 5.09 9.51
C ASN A 68 6.99 5.57 8.06
N GLU A 69 6.70 6.82 7.72
CA GLU A 69 6.89 7.34 6.36
C GLU A 69 8.36 7.33 5.94
N LYS A 70 9.29 7.42 6.90
CA LYS A 70 10.73 7.44 6.64
C LYS A 70 11.28 6.06 6.27
N SER A 71 10.63 4.99 6.70
CA SER A 71 11.14 3.62 6.64
C SER A 71 10.26 2.66 5.85
N ALA A 72 8.97 2.98 5.71
CA ALA A 72 8.03 2.20 4.92
C ALA A 72 8.30 2.36 3.42
N CYS A 73 8.26 1.23 2.71
CA CYS A 73 8.59 1.10 1.30
C CYS A 73 7.33 0.77 0.50
N PHE A 74 6.63 1.80 0.02
CA PHE A 74 5.35 1.67 -0.66
C PHE A 74 5.49 2.26 -2.07
N TYR A 75 5.40 1.41 -3.09
CA TYR A 75 5.76 1.77 -4.47
C TYR A 75 4.71 1.32 -5.50
N GLU A 76 4.65 2.07 -6.59
CA GLU A 76 3.81 1.82 -7.76
C GLU A 76 4.71 1.87 -9.03
N TYR A 77 4.50 0.93 -9.96
CA TYR A 77 5.22 0.82 -11.23
C TYR A 77 4.29 0.41 -12.37
#